data_AF-A0A9W5VVA1-F1
#
_entry.id   AF-A0A9W5VVA1-F1
#
_cell.length_a   1.000
_cell.length_b   1.000
_cell.length_c   1.000
_cell.angle_alpha   90.00
_cell.angle_beta   90.00
_cell.angle_gamma   90.00
#
_symmetry.space_group_name_H-M   'P 1'
#
loop_
_entity.id
_entity.type
_entity.pdbx_description
1 polymer ?
#
loop_
_entity_poly.entity_id
_entity_poly.type
_entity_poly.pdbx_seq_one_letter_code
_entity_poly.pdbx_strand_id
1 'polypeptide(L)'
;MSFLSYFILALMGVALFLLFSVLTSQGKRKSYAAENILKQFENEKNLMNERKKETKDQKVPLTFVDSILNYSSFTERVAPANIIMEARRYEWFIGPKEYWTMYLMSGTGITVSLYVMLNGSKFCLLGYILAFWVFRFLLHMHRKKYKFVEIDRISIYMKTLSNSLQILGNVVDSVEEVKPLVHSSIKEELNKATIKLQQGKSVNESFMSLDKKYPYQELKFFHEMLDVADKNGGRNIEALESIAVDFEERKVKQMRLYAETIQGTKAFRNSALTVLAIPFIFKFFVPDAYGMLMSTPLGSIVFVSIACVVLYCYIRIQKLADWDPTQ
;
A
#
# COMPACT_ATOMS: atom_id res chain seq x y z
N MET A 1 0.74 -3.59 -43.54
CA MET A 1 -0.34 -3.89 -42.56
C MET A 1 -1.56 -3.07 -42.93
N SER A 2 -2.75 -3.67 -43.00
CA SER A 2 -3.98 -3.03 -43.51
C SER A 2 -4.44 -1.86 -42.63
N PHE A 3 -4.97 -0.80 -43.26
CA PHE A 3 -5.59 0.39 -42.64
C PHE A 3 -6.57 0.04 -41.49
N LEU A 4 -7.21 -1.13 -41.60
CA LEU A 4 -8.11 -1.72 -40.63
C LEU A 4 -7.45 -2.02 -39.26
N SER A 5 -6.16 -2.40 -39.22
CA SER A 5 -5.46 -2.67 -37.96
C SER A 5 -5.11 -1.39 -37.22
N TYR A 6 -4.77 -0.31 -37.94
CA TYR A 6 -4.54 1.01 -37.34
C TYR A 6 -5.84 1.62 -36.82
N PHE A 7 -6.96 1.40 -37.52
CA PHE A 7 -8.28 1.85 -37.07
C PHE A 7 -8.73 1.13 -35.79
N ILE A 8 -8.49 -0.18 -35.69
CA ILE A 8 -8.78 -0.96 -34.47
C ILE A 8 -7.88 -0.54 -33.31
N LEU A 9 -6.57 -0.30 -33.56
CA LEU A 9 -5.64 0.17 -32.53
C LEU A 9 -5.97 1.60 -32.05
N ALA A 10 -6.41 2.47 -32.95
CA ALA A 10 -6.89 3.80 -32.61
C ALA A 10 -8.22 3.74 -31.84
N LEU A 11 -9.17 2.88 -32.23
CA LEU A 11 -10.41 2.65 -31.49
C LEU A 11 -10.17 2.07 -30.10
N MET A 12 -9.23 1.13 -29.96
CA MET A 12 -8.83 0.59 -28.66
C MET A 12 -8.11 1.64 -27.81
N GLY A 13 -7.25 2.47 -28.42
CA GLY A 13 -6.59 3.59 -27.74
C GLY A 13 -7.58 4.66 -27.27
N VAL A 14 -8.58 4.98 -28.09
CA VAL A 14 -9.66 5.93 -27.75
C VAL A 14 -10.61 5.32 -26.71
N ALA A 15 -10.91 4.03 -26.77
CA ALA A 15 -11.69 3.33 -25.75
C ALA A 15 -10.93 3.26 -24.40
N LEU A 16 -9.62 3.00 -24.44
CA LEU A 16 -8.75 3.05 -23.26
C LEU A 16 -8.63 4.47 -22.71
N PHE A 17 -8.54 5.49 -23.57
CA PHE A 17 -8.49 6.90 -23.16
C PHE A 17 -9.83 7.37 -22.58
N LEU A 18 -10.96 6.95 -23.13
CA LEU A 18 -12.29 7.24 -22.61
C LEU A 18 -12.55 6.50 -21.29
N LEU A 19 -12.11 5.24 -21.15
CA LEU A 19 -12.19 4.51 -19.88
C LEU A 19 -11.25 5.11 -18.81
N PHE A 20 -10.05 5.55 -19.20
CA PHE A 20 -9.11 6.26 -18.32
C PHE A 20 -9.62 7.65 -17.91
N SER A 21 -10.26 8.37 -18.83
CA SER A 21 -10.98 9.64 -18.58
C SER A 21 -12.14 9.45 -17.60
N VAL A 22 -12.95 8.38 -17.76
CA VAL A 22 -14.08 8.08 -16.86
C VAL A 22 -13.58 7.66 -15.46
N LEU A 23 -12.45 6.94 -15.36
CA LEU A 23 -11.85 6.54 -14.08
C LEU A 23 -11.12 7.68 -13.35
N THR A 24 -10.49 8.61 -14.07
CA THR A 24 -9.93 9.84 -13.47
C THR A 24 -11.01 10.85 -13.10
N SER A 25 -12.14 10.84 -13.83
CA SER A 25 -13.34 11.64 -13.53
C SER A 25 -14.09 11.19 -12.26
N GLN A 26 -13.98 9.92 -11.86
CA GLN A 26 -14.53 9.42 -10.59
C GLN A 26 -13.67 9.80 -9.35
N GLY A 27 -12.49 10.38 -9.55
CA GLY A 27 -11.56 10.71 -8.46
C GLY A 27 -11.53 12.17 -8.02
N LYS A 28 -11.82 13.16 -8.89
CA LYS A 28 -11.71 14.59 -8.54
C LYS A 28 -12.59 15.50 -9.43
N ARG A 29 -13.84 15.75 -9.03
CA ARG A 29 -14.50 17.04 -9.24
C ARG A 29 -14.74 17.68 -7.88
N LYS A 30 -13.80 18.53 -7.45
CA LYS A 30 -13.99 19.45 -6.32
C LYS A 30 -14.75 20.68 -6.82
N SER A 31 -15.87 21.01 -6.17
CA SER A 31 -16.17 22.35 -5.62
C SER A 31 -17.68 22.45 -5.33
N TYR A 32 -18.09 22.27 -4.07
CA TYR A 32 -19.03 23.15 -3.35
C TYR A 32 -18.78 22.92 -1.85
N ALA A 33 -18.47 24.02 -1.16
CA ALA A 33 -17.74 24.07 0.09
C ALA A 33 -18.63 24.05 1.34
N ALA A 34 -18.04 23.57 2.43
CA ALA A 34 -18.39 23.74 3.84
C ALA A 34 -19.62 23.01 4.42
N GLU A 35 -20.78 22.94 3.76
CA GLU A 35 -21.99 22.40 4.43
C GLU A 35 -22.05 20.85 4.48
N ASN A 36 -21.47 20.17 3.49
CA ASN A 36 -21.45 18.71 3.42
C ASN A 36 -20.38 18.06 4.31
N ILE A 37 -19.41 18.82 4.84
CA ILE A 37 -18.33 18.27 5.67
C ILE A 37 -18.88 17.92 7.06
N LEU A 38 -19.75 18.76 7.61
CA LEU A 38 -20.44 18.49 8.88
C LEU A 38 -21.42 17.31 8.77
N LYS A 39 -22.18 17.22 7.66
CA LYS A 39 -23.03 16.05 7.36
C LYS A 39 -22.23 14.78 7.05
N GLN A 40 -21.01 14.89 6.51
CA GLN A 40 -20.12 13.75 6.30
C GLN A 40 -19.58 13.18 7.60
N PHE A 41 -19.25 14.01 8.60
CA PHE A 41 -18.81 13.50 9.91
C PHE A 41 -19.93 12.75 10.66
N GLU A 42 -21.18 13.21 10.51
CA GLU A 42 -22.35 12.58 11.13
C GLU A 42 -22.76 11.28 10.39
N ASN A 43 -22.68 11.26 9.05
CA ASN A 43 -22.89 10.05 8.25
C ASN A 43 -21.72 9.04 8.32
N GLU A 44 -20.46 9.47 8.48
CA GLU A 44 -19.32 8.57 8.68
C GLU A 44 -19.45 7.77 9.98
N LYS A 45 -19.98 8.38 11.03
CA LYS A 45 -20.21 7.74 12.32
C LYS A 45 -21.28 6.64 12.23
N ASN A 46 -22.32 6.86 11.43
CA ASN A 46 -23.39 5.89 11.16
C ASN A 46 -22.93 4.78 10.17
N LEU A 47 -22.21 5.14 9.11
CA LEU A 47 -21.62 4.18 8.15
C LEU A 47 -20.51 3.32 8.77
N MET A 48 -19.78 3.80 9.78
CA MET A 48 -18.83 2.99 10.56
C MET A 48 -19.54 1.97 11.46
N ASN A 49 -20.71 2.31 12.00
CA ASN A 49 -21.51 1.39 12.81
C ASN A 49 -22.22 0.32 11.95
N GLU A 50 -22.63 0.66 10.72
CA GLU A 50 -23.15 -0.31 9.76
C GLU A 50 -22.05 -1.19 9.15
N ARG A 51 -20.89 -0.61 8.78
CA ARG A 51 -19.72 -1.41 8.37
C ARG A 51 -19.25 -2.36 9.47
N LYS A 52 -19.31 -1.97 10.75
CA LYS A 52 -19.00 -2.86 11.88
C LYS A 52 -19.95 -4.06 12.00
N LYS A 53 -21.21 -3.94 11.57
CA LYS A 53 -22.18 -5.04 11.55
C LYS A 53 -21.99 -5.97 10.34
N GLU A 54 -21.60 -5.45 9.18
CA GLU A 54 -21.27 -6.27 8.00
C GLU A 54 -19.90 -6.97 8.10
N THR A 55 -18.97 -6.43 8.89
CA THR A 55 -17.59 -6.94 9.03
C THR A 55 -17.49 -8.30 9.75
N LYS A 56 -18.55 -8.77 10.43
CA LYS A 56 -18.46 -9.97 11.28
C LYS A 56 -18.80 -11.30 10.61
N ASP A 57 -19.42 -11.32 9.41
CA ASP A 57 -19.92 -12.59 8.84
C ASP A 57 -19.89 -12.74 7.30
N GLN A 58 -19.18 -11.89 6.56
CA GLN A 58 -19.09 -12.07 5.11
C GLN A 58 -17.94 -13.01 4.71
N LYS A 59 -18.23 -14.32 4.72
CA LYS A 59 -17.37 -15.35 4.11
C LYS A 59 -17.08 -14.96 2.66
N VAL A 60 -15.81 -14.77 2.34
CA VAL A 60 -15.34 -14.53 0.97
C VAL A 60 -15.83 -15.70 0.12
N PRO A 61 -16.65 -15.49 -0.94
CA PRO A 61 -17.08 -16.59 -1.78
C PRO A 61 -15.83 -17.17 -2.43
N LEU A 62 -15.47 -18.41 -2.07
CA LEU A 62 -14.42 -19.17 -2.75
C LEU A 62 -14.75 -19.16 -4.23
N THR A 63 -13.94 -18.46 -5.02
CA THR A 63 -14.14 -18.45 -6.47
C THR A 63 -13.51 -19.74 -7.01
N PHE A 64 -14.07 -20.32 -8.07
CA PHE A 64 -13.56 -21.55 -8.73
C PHE A 64 -12.03 -21.56 -8.95
N VAL A 65 -11.45 -20.38 -9.16
CA VAL A 65 -10.02 -20.09 -9.30
C VAL A 65 -9.19 -20.42 -8.05
N ASP A 66 -9.74 -20.25 -6.84
CA ASP A 66 -9.08 -20.60 -5.58
C ASP A 66 -8.87 -22.11 -5.45
N SER A 67 -9.74 -22.95 -6.05
CA SER A 67 -9.59 -24.41 -6.02
C SER A 67 -8.47 -24.93 -6.94
N ILE A 68 -8.23 -24.25 -8.07
CA ILE A 68 -7.21 -24.62 -9.06
C ILE A 68 -5.83 -24.14 -8.62
N LEU A 69 -5.75 -22.96 -8.00
CA LEU A 69 -4.49 -22.39 -7.52
C LEU A 69 -4.03 -22.93 -6.16
N ASN A 70 -4.82 -23.70 -5.43
CA ASN A 70 -4.39 -24.26 -4.13
C ASN A 70 -3.59 -25.57 -4.24
N TYR A 71 -3.25 -26.02 -5.46
CA TYR A 71 -2.57 -27.30 -5.68
C TYR A 71 -1.05 -27.23 -5.45
N SER A 72 -0.46 -26.04 -5.27
CA SER A 72 1.00 -25.85 -5.10
C SER A 72 1.32 -24.75 -4.07
N SER A 73 2.38 -24.98 -3.28
CA SER A 73 2.86 -24.05 -2.24
C SER A 73 3.31 -22.68 -2.80
N PHE A 74 3.60 -22.60 -4.11
CA PHE A 74 3.91 -21.34 -4.79
C PHE A 74 2.64 -20.56 -5.15
N THR A 75 1.56 -21.26 -5.49
CA THR A 75 0.30 -20.66 -5.94
C THR A 75 -0.62 -20.24 -4.79
N GLU A 76 -0.41 -20.74 -3.56
CA GLU A 76 -1.01 -20.19 -2.34
C GLU A 76 -0.62 -18.72 -2.11
N ARG A 77 0.64 -18.35 -2.38
CA ARG A 77 1.08 -16.94 -2.36
C ARG A 77 0.53 -16.13 -3.53
N VAL A 78 -0.28 -16.72 -4.40
CA VAL A 78 -0.74 -16.10 -5.63
C VAL A 78 -2.28 -16.19 -5.68
N ALA A 79 -2.93 -16.78 -4.66
CA ALA A 79 -4.39 -16.86 -4.63
C ALA A 79 -5.04 -15.47 -4.39
N PRO A 80 -6.05 -15.08 -5.18
CA PRO A 80 -6.79 -13.82 -5.01
C PRO A 80 -7.31 -13.62 -3.58
N ALA A 81 -7.83 -14.70 -2.96
CA ALA A 81 -8.32 -14.68 -1.59
C ALA A 81 -7.23 -14.27 -0.57
N ASN A 82 -6.03 -14.82 -0.69
CA ASN A 82 -4.92 -14.49 0.20
C ASN A 82 -4.46 -13.05 0.02
N ILE A 83 -4.46 -12.53 -1.21
CA ILE A 83 -4.06 -11.16 -1.46
C ILE A 83 -5.12 -10.16 -0.98
N ILE A 84 -6.41 -10.49 -1.09
CA ILE A 84 -7.50 -9.67 -0.53
C ILE A 84 -7.44 -9.66 1.00
N MET A 85 -7.15 -10.81 1.64
CA MET A 85 -6.95 -10.88 3.10
C MET A 85 -5.70 -10.10 3.55
N GLU A 86 -4.60 -10.20 2.79
CA GLU A 86 -3.37 -9.44 3.05
C GLU A 86 -3.59 -7.92 2.84
N ALA A 87 -4.33 -7.51 1.80
CA ALA A 87 -4.70 -6.13 1.54
C ALA A 87 -5.58 -5.56 2.68
N ARG A 88 -6.55 -6.34 3.17
CA ARG A 88 -7.43 -5.96 4.27
C ARG A 88 -6.65 -5.75 5.59
N ARG A 89 -5.55 -6.48 5.80
CA ARG A 89 -4.64 -6.28 6.94
C ARG A 89 -3.97 -4.89 6.91
N TYR A 90 -3.77 -4.32 5.73
CA TYR A 90 -3.20 -2.98 5.53
C TYR A 90 -4.27 -1.91 5.29
N GLU A 91 -5.50 -2.13 5.79
CA GLU A 91 -6.65 -1.24 5.63
C GLU A 91 -7.00 -0.92 4.16
N TRP A 92 -6.54 -1.75 3.22
CA TRP A 92 -6.92 -1.66 1.82
C TRP A 92 -8.10 -2.58 1.55
N PHE A 93 -9.30 -1.99 1.65
CA PHE A 93 -10.56 -2.67 1.38
C PHE A 93 -10.77 -2.78 -0.13
N ILE A 94 -10.20 -3.81 -0.75
CA ILE A 94 -10.49 -4.17 -2.14
C ILE A 94 -11.58 -5.24 -2.13
N GLY A 95 -12.70 -4.96 -2.78
CA GLY A 95 -13.73 -5.96 -3.03
C GLY A 95 -13.28 -7.00 -4.07
N PRO A 96 -13.87 -8.22 -4.10
CA PRO A 96 -13.53 -9.22 -5.12
C PRO A 96 -13.71 -8.71 -6.56
N LYS A 97 -14.72 -7.87 -6.79
CA LYS A 97 -14.98 -7.24 -8.09
C LYS A 97 -13.87 -6.25 -8.49
N GLU A 98 -13.38 -5.44 -7.54
CA GLU A 98 -12.32 -4.46 -7.79
C GLU A 98 -10.96 -5.12 -8.03
N TYR A 99 -10.71 -6.27 -7.42
CA TYR A 99 -9.52 -7.09 -7.71
C TYR A 99 -9.53 -7.56 -9.17
N TRP A 100 -10.64 -8.15 -9.61
CA TRP A 100 -10.78 -8.66 -10.98
C TRP A 100 -10.73 -7.54 -12.03
N THR A 101 -11.30 -6.37 -11.75
CA THR A 101 -11.20 -5.22 -12.67
C THR A 101 -9.77 -4.71 -12.79
N MET A 102 -9.03 -4.60 -11.68
CA MET A 102 -7.61 -4.23 -11.73
C MET A 102 -6.76 -5.27 -12.48
N TYR A 103 -7.02 -6.56 -12.26
CA TYR A 103 -6.33 -7.64 -12.96
C TYR A 103 -6.61 -7.63 -14.46
N LEU A 104 -7.87 -7.46 -14.87
CA LEU A 104 -8.24 -7.41 -16.29
C LEU A 104 -7.66 -6.17 -16.98
N MET A 105 -7.64 -5.02 -16.29
CA MET A 105 -7.03 -3.79 -16.82
C MET A 105 -5.51 -3.90 -16.96
N SER A 106 -4.81 -4.42 -15.95
CA SER A 106 -3.36 -4.61 -16.04
C SER A 106 -3.00 -5.68 -17.08
N GLY A 107 -3.78 -6.76 -17.14
CA GLY A 107 -3.71 -7.83 -18.15
C GLY A 107 -3.84 -7.30 -19.57
N THR A 108 -4.91 -6.56 -19.83
CA THR A 108 -5.14 -5.96 -21.15
C THR A 108 -4.06 -4.93 -21.50
N GLY A 109 -3.69 -4.04 -20.59
CA GLY A 109 -2.65 -3.03 -20.83
C GLY A 109 -1.29 -3.63 -21.19
N ILE A 110 -0.82 -4.63 -20.43
CA ILE A 110 0.47 -5.29 -20.68
C ILE A 110 0.42 -6.09 -21.99
N THR A 111 -0.69 -6.79 -22.23
CA THR A 111 -0.89 -7.59 -23.45
C THR A 111 -0.91 -6.71 -24.69
N VAL A 112 -1.58 -5.56 -24.65
CA VAL A 112 -1.60 -4.58 -25.74
C VAL A 112 -0.22 -3.98 -25.96
N SER A 113 0.49 -3.63 -24.89
CA SER A 113 1.86 -3.11 -24.99
C SER A 113 2.81 -4.13 -25.65
N LEU A 114 2.77 -5.39 -25.23
CA LEU A 114 3.58 -6.47 -25.80
C LEU A 114 3.19 -6.79 -27.26
N TYR A 115 1.90 -6.80 -27.57
CA TYR A 115 1.41 -7.01 -28.93
C TYR A 115 1.89 -5.91 -29.89
N VAL A 116 1.86 -4.66 -29.42
CA VAL A 116 2.36 -3.52 -30.20
C VAL A 116 3.88 -3.58 -30.34
N MET A 117 4.63 -4.01 -29.32
CA MET A 117 6.09 -4.12 -29.45
C MET A 117 6.50 -5.28 -30.37
N LEU A 118 6.03 -6.50 -30.12
CA LEU A 118 6.62 -7.69 -30.75
C LEU A 118 5.98 -8.09 -32.08
N ASN A 119 4.95 -7.37 -32.57
CA ASN A 119 4.27 -7.63 -33.85
C ASN A 119 3.90 -9.13 -34.05
N GLY A 120 3.60 -9.84 -32.96
CA GLY A 120 3.43 -11.29 -32.95
C GLY A 120 2.37 -11.75 -31.95
N SER A 121 1.41 -12.54 -32.42
CA SER A 121 0.28 -13.06 -31.64
C SER A 121 0.70 -14.02 -30.51
N LYS A 122 1.88 -14.66 -30.63
CA LYS A 122 2.33 -15.75 -29.74
C LYS A 122 2.65 -15.29 -28.30
N PHE A 123 2.91 -14.01 -28.07
CA PHE A 123 3.29 -13.48 -26.76
C PHE A 123 2.12 -12.89 -25.94
N CYS A 124 0.89 -12.91 -26.48
CA CYS A 124 -0.27 -12.36 -25.76
C CYS A 124 -0.60 -13.12 -24.46
N LEU A 125 -0.39 -14.44 -24.44
CA LEU A 125 -0.62 -15.26 -23.24
C LEU A 125 0.37 -14.91 -22.10
N LEU A 126 1.60 -14.52 -22.45
CA LEU A 126 2.60 -14.09 -21.47
C LEU A 126 2.24 -12.76 -20.80
N GLY A 127 1.52 -11.87 -21.49
CA GLY A 127 1.06 -10.59 -20.92
C GLY A 127 0.09 -10.76 -19.75
N TYR A 128 -0.85 -11.70 -19.85
CA TYR A 128 -1.78 -12.02 -18.76
C TYR A 128 -1.11 -12.71 -17.57
N ILE A 129 -0.07 -13.51 -17.83
CA ILE A 129 0.75 -14.12 -16.78
C ILE A 129 1.54 -13.03 -16.02
N LEU A 130 2.12 -12.05 -16.74
CA LEU A 130 2.86 -10.94 -16.14
C LEU A 130 1.97 -9.97 -15.35
N ALA A 131 0.71 -9.79 -15.75
CA ALA A 131 -0.25 -8.96 -15.03
C ALA A 131 -0.51 -9.43 -13.60
N PHE A 132 -0.37 -10.72 -13.36
CA PHE A 132 -0.46 -11.29 -12.03
C PHE A 132 0.65 -10.75 -11.11
N TRP A 133 1.84 -10.56 -11.66
CA TRP A 133 3.00 -10.05 -10.93
C TRP A 133 2.85 -8.57 -10.57
N VAL A 134 2.16 -7.78 -11.42
CA VAL A 134 1.87 -6.37 -11.17
C VAL A 134 1.00 -6.16 -9.92
N PHE A 135 0.04 -7.06 -9.66
CA PHE A 135 -0.81 -6.93 -8.48
C PHE A 135 -0.01 -7.16 -7.18
N ARG A 136 0.88 -8.16 -7.17
CA ARG A 136 1.81 -8.39 -6.06
C ARG A 136 2.73 -7.20 -5.83
N PHE A 137 3.20 -6.58 -6.90
CA PHE A 137 4.01 -5.36 -6.82
C PHE A 137 3.22 -4.17 -6.22
N LEU A 138 1.96 -3.97 -6.64
CA LEU A 138 1.09 -2.93 -6.07
C LEU A 138 0.85 -3.13 -4.57
N LEU A 139 0.56 -4.37 -4.15
CA LEU A 139 0.40 -4.70 -2.74
C LEU A 139 1.65 -4.36 -1.93
N HIS A 140 2.83 -4.70 -2.46
CA HIS A 140 4.10 -4.39 -1.82
C HIS A 140 4.32 -2.88 -1.66
N MET A 141 3.95 -2.07 -2.67
CA MET A 141 3.98 -0.61 -2.56
C MET A 141 3.01 -0.08 -1.51
N HIS A 142 1.78 -0.62 -1.45
CA HIS A 142 0.79 -0.22 -0.44
C HIS A 142 1.24 -0.57 0.98
N ARG A 143 1.81 -1.76 1.17
CA ARG A 143 2.41 -2.18 2.46
C ARG A 143 3.48 -1.21 2.94
N LYS A 144 4.34 -0.72 2.05
CA LYS A 144 5.37 0.27 2.41
C LYS A 144 4.78 1.58 2.88
N LYS A 145 3.80 2.11 2.15
CA LYS A 145 3.11 3.35 2.53
C LYS A 145 2.40 3.19 3.88
N TYR A 146 1.79 2.04 4.11
CA TYR A 146 1.08 1.76 5.35
C TYR A 146 2.00 1.77 6.57
N LYS A 147 3.25 1.29 6.46
CA LYS A 147 4.22 1.37 7.56
C LYS A 147 4.44 2.80 8.06
N PHE A 148 4.54 3.78 7.16
CA PHE A 148 4.72 5.19 7.57
C PHE A 148 3.48 5.73 8.30
N VAL A 149 2.29 5.37 7.82
CA VAL A 149 1.03 5.74 8.48
C VAL A 149 0.94 5.10 9.86
N GLU A 150 1.40 3.86 10.00
CA GLU A 150 1.45 3.14 11.27
C GLU A 150 2.38 3.81 12.28
N ILE A 151 3.62 4.12 11.89
CA ILE A 151 4.59 4.84 12.73
C ILE A 151 4.04 6.21 13.15
N ASP A 152 3.39 6.93 12.24
CA ASP A 152 2.78 8.22 12.55
C ASP A 152 1.66 8.11 13.59
N ARG A 153 0.77 7.12 13.44
CA ARG A 153 -0.30 6.86 14.42
C ARG A 153 0.25 6.51 15.80
N ILE A 154 1.32 5.72 15.88
CA ILE A 154 1.96 5.35 17.15
C ILE A 154 2.68 6.56 17.78
N SER A 155 3.35 7.38 16.97
CA SER A 155 4.00 8.61 17.43
C SER A 155 2.98 9.59 18.04
N ILE A 156 1.83 9.78 17.38
CA ILE A 156 0.73 10.60 17.92
C ILE A 156 0.23 10.01 19.24
N TYR A 157 0.00 8.69 19.30
CA TYR A 157 -0.43 8.02 20.52
C TYR A 157 0.53 8.25 21.71
N MET A 158 1.84 8.01 21.52
CA MET A 158 2.84 8.17 22.58
C MET A 158 2.89 9.61 23.11
N LYS A 159 2.82 10.59 22.20
CA LYS A 159 2.83 12.01 22.55
C LYS A 159 1.56 12.45 23.29
N THR A 160 0.39 12.06 22.77
CA THR A 160 -0.88 12.39 23.41
C THR A 160 -1.01 11.72 24.78
N LEU A 161 -0.56 10.47 24.93
CA LEU A 161 -0.59 9.76 26.20
C LEU A 161 0.40 10.34 27.22
N SER A 162 1.62 10.69 26.80
CA SER A 162 2.57 11.39 27.67
C SER A 162 1.99 12.69 28.20
N ASN A 163 1.41 13.52 27.32
CA ASN A 163 0.80 14.80 27.70
C ASN A 163 -0.40 14.62 28.63
N SER A 164 -1.29 13.67 28.32
CA SER A 164 -2.46 13.37 29.16
C SER A 164 -2.03 12.84 30.53
N LEU A 165 -0.95 12.05 30.61
CA LEU A 165 -0.40 11.58 31.87
C LEU A 165 0.19 12.71 32.71
N GLN A 166 0.83 13.71 32.08
CA GLN A 166 1.29 14.91 32.80
C GLN A 166 0.14 15.69 33.43
N ILE A 167 -1.02 15.73 32.76
CA ILE A 167 -2.19 16.50 33.22
C ILE A 167 -2.96 15.73 34.32
N LEU A 168 -3.23 14.44 34.10
CA LEU A 168 -4.12 13.66 34.96
C LEU A 168 -3.38 12.90 36.07
N GLY A 169 -2.10 12.56 35.88
CA GLY A 169 -1.29 11.81 36.84
C GLY A 169 -1.66 10.33 37.03
N ASN A 170 -2.72 9.85 36.38
CA ASN A 170 -3.20 8.47 36.47
C ASN A 170 -3.25 7.82 35.07
N VAL A 171 -2.60 6.66 34.91
CA VAL A 171 -2.53 5.94 33.64
C VAL A 171 -3.92 5.53 33.12
N VAL A 172 -4.84 5.12 33.99
CA VAL A 172 -6.19 4.71 33.57
C VAL A 172 -6.92 5.88 32.94
N ASP A 173 -6.98 7.02 33.64
CA ASP A 173 -7.69 8.21 33.20
C ASP A 173 -7.04 8.79 31.92
N SER A 174 -5.71 8.77 31.85
CA SER A 174 -4.99 9.25 30.67
C SER A 174 -5.23 8.40 29.43
N VAL A 175 -5.29 7.09 29.57
CA VAL A 175 -5.63 6.21 28.44
C VAL A 175 -7.07 6.46 28.00
N GLU A 176 -8.00 6.73 28.93
CA GLU A 176 -9.39 7.07 28.58
C GLU A 176 -9.51 8.38 27.81
N GLU A 177 -8.75 9.40 28.18
CA GLU A 177 -8.71 10.69 27.47
C GLU A 177 -8.12 10.56 26.06
N VAL A 178 -7.13 9.69 25.87
CA VAL A 178 -6.44 9.49 24.59
C VAL A 178 -7.27 8.67 23.58
N LYS A 179 -8.12 7.73 24.04
CA LYS A 179 -8.97 6.88 23.20
C LYS A 179 -9.73 7.60 22.07
N PRO A 180 -10.41 8.73 22.29
CA PRO A 180 -11.12 9.45 21.22
C PRO A 180 -10.19 10.16 20.23
N LEU A 181 -8.94 10.44 20.61
CA LEU A 181 -7.98 11.22 19.81
C LEU A 181 -7.17 10.35 18.84
N VAL A 182 -7.09 9.04 19.09
CA VAL A 182 -6.32 8.10 18.27
C VAL A 182 -7.17 7.39 17.21
N HIS A 183 -6.49 6.87 16.18
CA HIS A 183 -7.11 6.09 15.12
C HIS A 183 -7.83 4.83 15.65
N SER A 184 -8.90 4.41 14.97
CA SER A 184 -9.74 3.26 15.34
C SER A 184 -8.94 1.98 15.63
N SER A 185 -7.89 1.71 14.85
CA SER A 185 -7.02 0.54 14.96
C SER A 185 -6.18 0.49 16.25
N ILE A 186 -5.83 1.66 16.80
CA ILE A 186 -5.15 1.78 18.10
C ILE A 186 -6.21 1.82 19.21
N LYS A 187 -7.31 2.56 19.00
CA LYS A 187 -8.43 2.67 19.95
C LYS A 187 -8.98 1.31 20.40
N GLU A 188 -9.11 0.35 19.48
CA GLU A 188 -9.56 -1.00 19.85
C GLU A 188 -8.60 -1.70 20.82
N GLU A 189 -7.30 -1.55 20.62
CA GLU A 189 -6.29 -2.11 21.51
C GLU A 189 -6.22 -1.34 22.84
N LEU A 190 -6.38 -0.01 22.83
CA LEU A 190 -6.47 0.79 24.05
C LEU A 190 -7.71 0.43 24.88
N ASN A 191 -8.84 0.13 24.25
CA ASN A 191 -10.01 -0.36 24.99
C ASN A 191 -9.72 -1.68 25.70
N LYS A 192 -9.04 -2.62 25.04
CA LYS A 192 -8.61 -3.88 25.66
C LYS A 192 -7.63 -3.63 26.81
N ALA A 193 -6.69 -2.70 26.62
CA ALA A 193 -5.73 -2.31 27.65
C ALA A 193 -6.42 -1.68 28.87
N THR A 194 -7.34 -0.73 28.68
CA THR A 194 -8.06 -0.10 29.80
C THR A 194 -8.88 -1.10 30.60
N ILE A 195 -9.56 -2.05 29.96
CA ILE A 195 -10.31 -3.09 30.68
C ILE A 195 -9.37 -3.89 31.59
N LYS A 196 -8.16 -4.22 31.13
CA LYS A 196 -7.15 -4.93 31.93
C LYS A 196 -6.58 -4.06 33.05
N LEU A 197 -6.33 -2.78 32.79
CA LEU A 197 -5.88 -1.82 33.81
C LEU A 197 -6.93 -1.67 34.93
N GLN A 198 -8.21 -1.55 34.56
CA GLN A 198 -9.33 -1.50 35.52
C GLN A 198 -9.49 -2.79 36.33
N GLN A 199 -9.02 -3.93 35.80
CA GLN A 199 -8.96 -5.21 36.52
C GLN A 199 -7.75 -5.30 37.48
N GLY A 200 -6.93 -4.25 37.59
CA GLY A 200 -5.74 -4.21 38.45
C GLY A 200 -4.54 -4.96 37.88
N LYS A 201 -4.51 -5.24 36.57
CA LYS A 201 -3.32 -5.81 35.91
C LYS A 201 -2.25 -4.73 35.75
N SER A 202 -0.99 -5.15 35.70
CA SER A 202 0.11 -4.22 35.44
C SER A 202 -0.03 -3.54 34.08
N VAL A 203 0.59 -2.37 33.94
CA VAL A 203 0.58 -1.60 32.68
C VAL A 203 1.19 -2.45 31.58
N ASN A 204 2.33 -3.07 31.83
CA ASN A 204 3.02 -3.90 30.85
C ASN A 204 2.14 -5.07 30.35
N GLU A 205 1.43 -5.79 31.24
CA GLU A 205 0.52 -6.88 30.84
C GLU A 205 -0.71 -6.36 30.07
N SER A 206 -1.15 -5.16 30.43
CA SER A 206 -2.31 -4.50 29.80
C SER A 206 -2.03 -4.13 28.35
N PHE A 207 -0.84 -3.58 28.08
CA PHE A 207 -0.40 -3.14 26.75
C PHE A 207 0.25 -4.22 25.88
N MET A 208 0.48 -5.43 26.40
CA MET A 208 1.12 -6.53 25.65
C MET A 208 0.44 -6.88 24.31
N SER A 209 -0.88 -6.67 24.17
CA SER A 209 -1.56 -6.89 22.87
C SER A 209 -1.21 -5.81 21.83
N LEU A 210 -1.03 -4.57 22.28
CA LEU A 210 -0.59 -3.46 21.46
C LEU A 210 0.87 -3.67 21.02
N ASP A 211 1.75 -4.09 21.92
CA ASP A 211 3.17 -4.38 21.61
C ASP A 211 3.35 -5.58 20.67
N LYS A 212 2.46 -6.57 20.77
CA LYS A 212 2.45 -7.70 19.84
C LYS A 212 1.98 -7.29 18.44
N LYS A 213 1.05 -6.33 18.35
CA LYS A 213 0.54 -5.79 17.08
C LYS A 213 1.55 -4.84 16.43
N TYR A 214 2.26 -4.04 17.23
CA TYR A 214 3.22 -3.02 16.82
C TYR A 214 4.57 -3.27 17.49
N PRO A 215 5.44 -4.13 16.92
CA PRO A 215 6.68 -4.55 17.56
C PRO A 215 7.82 -3.52 17.40
N TYR A 216 7.59 -2.26 17.78
CA TYR A 216 8.63 -1.22 17.84
C TYR A 216 9.33 -1.27 19.20
N GLN A 217 10.66 -1.16 19.22
CA GLN A 217 11.45 -1.25 20.45
C GLN A 217 11.15 -0.07 21.39
N GLU A 218 11.01 1.13 20.82
CA GLU A 218 10.72 2.36 21.55
C GLU A 218 9.31 2.36 22.15
N LEU A 219 8.34 1.74 21.47
CA LEU A 219 6.98 1.57 22.00
C LEU A 219 6.95 0.64 23.22
N LYS A 220 7.69 -0.48 23.16
CA LYS A 220 7.84 -1.39 24.30
C LYS A 220 8.51 -0.70 25.48
N PHE A 221 9.61 0.01 25.22
CA PHE A 221 10.32 0.78 26.24
C PHE A 221 9.44 1.88 26.84
N PHE A 222 8.58 2.50 26.04
CA PHE A 222 7.58 3.46 26.50
C PHE A 222 6.56 2.82 27.45
N HIS A 223 6.02 1.64 27.14
CA HIS A 223 5.10 0.94 28.05
C HIS A 223 5.78 0.42 29.32
N GLU A 224 7.06 0.01 29.25
CA GLU A 224 7.86 -0.32 30.43
C GLU A 224 8.06 0.90 31.34
N MET A 225 8.39 2.06 30.76
CA MET A 225 8.52 3.29 31.52
C MET A 225 7.18 3.79 32.07
N LEU A 226 6.09 3.52 31.36
CA LEU A 226 4.73 3.82 31.81
C LEU A 226 4.35 2.97 33.03
N ASP A 227 4.74 1.70 33.07
CA ASP A 227 4.58 0.82 34.24
C ASP A 227 5.37 1.31 35.45
N VAL A 228 6.58 1.84 35.23
CA VAL A 228 7.39 2.48 36.28
C VAL A 228 6.75 3.78 36.77
N ALA A 229 6.21 4.59 35.87
CA ALA A 229 5.53 5.84 36.20
C ALA A 229 4.25 5.58 37.02
N ASP A 230 3.47 4.56 36.66
CA ASP A 230 2.27 4.13 37.39
C ASP A 230 2.60 3.70 38.82
N LYS A 231 3.62 2.85 38.98
CA LYS A 231 4.10 2.39 40.30
C LYS A 231 4.62 3.52 41.19
N ASN A 232 5.15 4.59 40.58
CA ASN A 232 5.68 5.75 41.29
C ASN A 232 4.65 6.88 41.45
N GLY A 233 3.39 6.67 41.08
CA GLY A 233 2.30 7.63 41.22
C GLY A 233 2.40 8.82 40.27
N GLY A 234 2.78 8.59 39.01
CA GLY A 234 2.87 9.64 37.98
C GLY A 234 4.14 10.51 38.08
N ARG A 235 5.20 10.02 38.71
CA ARG A 235 6.51 10.71 38.75
C ARG A 235 7.39 10.24 37.59
N ASN A 236 8.28 11.11 37.12
CA ASN A 236 9.20 10.87 35.99
C ASN A 236 8.53 10.81 34.60
N ILE A 237 7.46 11.59 34.39
CA ILE A 237 6.77 11.67 33.09
C ILE A 237 7.66 12.34 32.03
N GLU A 238 8.66 13.11 32.45
CA GLU A 238 9.71 13.66 31.58
C GLU A 238 10.43 12.58 30.75
N ALA A 239 10.63 11.39 31.32
CA ALA A 239 11.23 10.28 30.60
C ALA A 239 10.31 9.74 29.50
N LEU A 240 8.99 9.68 29.75
CA LEU A 240 8.00 9.27 28.74
C LEU A 240 7.94 10.29 27.59
N GLU A 241 8.01 11.58 27.91
CA GLU A 241 8.05 12.65 26.91
C GLU A 241 9.33 12.55 26.06
N SER A 242 10.49 12.35 26.68
CA SER A 242 11.75 12.14 25.97
C SER A 242 11.68 10.96 25.00
N ILE A 243 11.10 9.83 25.43
CA ILE A 243 10.94 8.65 24.56
C ILE A 243 9.99 8.95 23.39
N ALA A 244 8.90 9.70 23.64
CA ALA A 244 7.97 10.11 22.59
C ALA A 244 8.63 11.06 21.57
N VAL A 245 9.46 11.99 22.04
CA VAL A 245 10.24 12.90 21.20
C VAL A 245 11.28 12.14 20.37
N ASP A 246 12.04 11.22 21.00
CA ASP A 246 13.03 10.39 20.30
C ASP A 246 12.37 9.53 19.19
N PHE A 247 11.19 8.97 19.46
CA PHE A 247 10.43 8.24 18.46
C PHE A 247 9.95 9.14 17.30
N GLU A 248 9.50 10.36 17.60
CA GLU A 248 9.12 11.35 16.60
C GLU A 248 10.33 11.80 15.76
N GLU A 249 11.49 12.03 16.37
CA GLU A 249 12.73 12.33 15.66
C GLU A 249 13.16 11.19 14.74
N ARG A 250 13.08 9.95 15.23
CA ARG A 250 13.38 8.76 14.41
C ARG A 250 12.43 8.66 13.22
N LYS A 251 11.13 8.90 13.42
CA LYS A 251 10.14 8.98 12.33
C LYS A 251 10.54 10.05 11.31
N VAL A 252 10.90 11.26 11.76
CA VAL A 252 11.31 12.35 10.86
C VAL A 252 12.59 11.99 10.08
N LYS A 253 13.58 11.39 10.74
CA LYS A 253 14.81 10.90 10.08
C LYS A 253 14.48 9.85 9.01
N GLN A 254 13.64 8.87 9.31
CA GLN A 254 13.19 7.88 8.34
C GLN A 254 12.43 8.50 7.16
N MET A 255 11.57 9.49 7.42
CA MET A 255 10.85 10.20 6.36
C MET A 255 11.78 11.00 5.45
N ARG A 256 12.82 11.65 6.01
CA ARG A 256 13.84 12.36 5.23
C ARG A 256 14.63 11.41 4.34
N LEU A 257 15.15 10.32 4.91
CA LEU A 257 15.88 9.29 4.15
C LEU A 257 15.01 8.67 3.05
N TYR A 258 13.74 8.41 3.35
CA TYR A 258 12.79 7.92 2.36
C TYR A 258 12.53 8.95 1.25
N ALA A 259 12.37 10.24 1.59
CA ALA A 259 12.17 11.30 0.61
C ALA A 259 13.38 11.46 -0.33
N GLU A 260 14.59 11.41 0.21
CA GLU A 260 15.84 11.43 -0.56
C GLU A 260 15.96 10.21 -1.49
N THR A 261 15.67 9.02 -0.96
CA THR A 261 15.69 7.77 -1.74
C THR A 261 14.63 7.76 -2.84
N ILE A 262 13.43 8.30 -2.55
CA ILE A 262 12.38 8.48 -3.55
C ILE A 262 12.87 9.38 -4.70
N GLN A 263 13.62 10.44 -4.39
CA GLN A 263 14.10 11.35 -5.43
C GLN A 263 15.03 10.63 -6.41
N GLY A 264 16.00 9.85 -5.89
CA GLY A 264 16.91 9.03 -6.71
C GLY A 264 16.17 7.97 -7.54
N THR A 265 15.23 7.25 -6.91
CA THR A 265 14.45 6.22 -7.61
C THR A 265 13.47 6.79 -8.65
N LYS A 266 12.91 7.98 -8.42
CA LYS A 266 12.07 8.69 -9.41
C LYS A 266 12.85 9.06 -10.66
N ALA A 267 14.08 9.55 -10.52
CA ALA A 267 14.94 9.87 -11.66
C ALA A 267 15.21 8.62 -12.50
N PHE A 268 15.61 7.51 -11.87
CA PHE A 268 15.81 6.25 -12.57
C PHE A 268 14.52 5.75 -13.24
N ARG A 269 13.37 5.81 -12.55
CA ARG A 269 12.08 5.41 -13.13
C ARG A 269 11.75 6.20 -14.38
N ASN A 270 12.01 7.51 -14.38
CA ASN A 270 11.80 8.35 -15.55
C ASN A 270 12.73 7.97 -16.69
N SER A 271 14.03 7.75 -16.42
CA SER A 271 14.99 7.29 -17.44
C SER A 271 14.63 5.91 -18.01
N ALA A 272 14.25 4.96 -17.15
CA ALA A 272 13.80 3.63 -17.57
C ALA A 272 12.54 3.70 -18.45
N LEU A 273 11.59 4.57 -18.10
CA LEU A 273 10.39 4.81 -18.90
C LEU A 273 10.75 5.40 -20.28
N THR A 274 11.69 6.34 -20.34
CA THR A 274 12.17 6.90 -21.61
C THR A 274 12.80 5.83 -22.50
N VAL A 275 13.68 4.97 -21.96
CA VAL A 275 14.31 3.88 -22.71
C VAL A 275 13.26 2.90 -23.24
N LEU A 276 12.23 2.60 -22.45
CA LEU A 276 11.14 1.71 -22.85
C LEU A 276 10.16 2.36 -23.85
N ALA A 277 10.11 3.70 -23.90
CA ALA A 277 9.29 4.46 -24.84
C ALA A 277 9.91 4.61 -26.23
N ILE A 278 11.25 4.62 -26.36
CA ILE A 278 11.96 4.73 -27.66
C ILE A 278 11.45 3.72 -28.72
N PRO A 279 11.31 2.41 -28.42
CA PRO A 279 10.80 1.43 -29.36
C PRO A 279 9.38 1.75 -29.85
N PHE A 280 8.55 2.30 -28.97
CA PHE A 280 7.16 2.68 -29.26
C PHE A 280 7.11 3.88 -30.21
N ILE A 281 7.97 4.88 -29.96
CA ILE A 281 8.13 6.04 -30.83
C ILE A 281 8.64 5.61 -32.21
N PHE A 282 9.66 4.75 -32.27
CA PHE A 282 10.21 4.25 -33.53
C PHE A 282 9.17 3.53 -34.39
N LYS A 283 8.29 2.71 -33.78
CA LYS A 283 7.21 2.05 -34.49
C LYS A 283 6.21 3.03 -35.12
N PHE A 284 5.94 4.15 -34.48
CA PHE A 284 4.96 5.14 -34.96
C PHE A 284 5.55 6.05 -36.05
N PHE A 285 6.81 6.47 -35.90
CA PHE A 285 7.46 7.39 -36.85
C PHE A 285 8.05 6.68 -38.07
N VAL A 286 8.57 5.46 -37.92
CA VAL A 286 9.23 4.72 -39.02
C VAL A 286 8.77 3.25 -39.02
N PRO A 287 7.51 2.98 -39.42
CA PRO A 287 6.92 1.64 -39.32
C PRO A 287 7.62 0.59 -40.19
N ASP A 288 8.16 0.99 -41.36
CA ASP A 288 8.78 0.05 -42.31
C ASP A 288 10.15 -0.46 -41.81
N ALA A 289 10.99 0.43 -41.29
CA ALA A 289 12.28 0.05 -40.69
C ALA A 289 12.07 -0.78 -39.41
N TYR A 290 11.07 -0.44 -38.61
CA TYR A 290 10.71 -1.21 -37.43
C TYR A 290 10.21 -2.62 -37.79
N GLY A 291 9.38 -2.72 -38.84
CA GLY A 291 8.89 -3.99 -39.36
C GLY A 291 10.01 -4.92 -39.84
N MET A 292 11.02 -4.38 -40.54
CA MET A 292 12.19 -5.15 -40.97
C MET A 292 13.09 -5.60 -39.79
N LEU A 293 13.21 -4.76 -38.76
CA LEU A 293 13.97 -5.09 -37.56
C LEU A 293 13.28 -6.19 -36.74
N MET A 294 11.96 -6.15 -36.60
CA MET A 294 11.20 -7.16 -35.83
C MET A 294 10.92 -8.45 -36.62
N SER A 295 10.96 -8.43 -37.95
CA SER A 295 10.83 -9.65 -38.75
C SER A 295 12.09 -10.53 -38.68
N THR A 296 13.24 -9.96 -38.34
CA THR A 296 14.47 -10.72 -38.09
C THR A 296 14.50 -11.22 -36.63
N PRO A 297 14.83 -12.51 -36.40
CA PRO A 297 14.90 -13.08 -35.04
C PRO A 297 15.90 -12.33 -34.14
N LEU A 298 16.97 -11.78 -34.73
CA LEU A 298 17.96 -10.95 -34.03
C LEU A 298 17.35 -9.68 -33.40
N GLY A 299 16.45 -8.97 -34.10
CA GLY A 299 15.85 -7.75 -33.55
C GLY A 299 14.95 -8.03 -32.35
N SER A 300 14.17 -9.12 -32.41
CA SER A 300 13.34 -9.54 -31.27
C SER A 300 14.16 -9.88 -30.02
N ILE A 301 15.32 -10.52 -30.20
CA ILE A 301 16.25 -10.88 -29.11
C ILE A 301 16.84 -9.62 -28.46
N VAL A 302 17.24 -8.62 -29.26
CA VAL A 302 17.78 -7.35 -28.74
C VAL A 302 16.73 -6.57 -27.94
N PHE A 303 15.47 -6.56 -28.37
CA PHE A 303 14.42 -5.90 -27.58
C PHE A 303 14.14 -6.62 -26.26
N VAL A 304 14.07 -7.94 -26.28
CA VAL A 304 13.88 -8.74 -25.06
C VAL A 304 15.07 -8.54 -24.11
N SER A 305 16.30 -8.47 -24.62
CA SER A 305 17.49 -8.25 -23.79
C SER A 305 17.49 -6.86 -23.14
N ILE A 306 17.14 -5.81 -23.89
CA ILE A 306 17.00 -4.44 -23.35
C ILE A 306 15.90 -4.41 -22.27
N ALA A 307 14.74 -5.02 -22.52
CA ALA A 307 13.66 -5.10 -21.55
C ALA A 307 14.09 -5.85 -20.27
N CYS A 308 14.80 -6.97 -20.41
CA CYS A 308 15.35 -7.72 -19.28
C CYS A 308 16.38 -6.92 -18.48
N VAL A 309 17.29 -6.18 -19.13
CA VAL A 309 18.28 -5.34 -18.45
C VAL A 309 17.60 -4.20 -17.69
N VAL A 310 16.63 -3.51 -18.30
CA VAL A 310 15.87 -2.45 -17.63
C VAL A 310 15.11 -3.00 -16.41
N LEU A 311 14.48 -4.16 -16.55
CA LEU A 311 13.74 -4.82 -15.47
C LEU A 311 14.69 -5.29 -14.35
N TYR A 312 15.85 -5.84 -14.70
CA TYR A 312 16.89 -6.22 -13.74
C TYR A 312 17.39 -5.00 -12.95
N CYS A 313 17.75 -3.91 -13.63
CA CYS A 313 18.16 -2.67 -12.99
C CYS A 313 17.07 -2.10 -12.08
N TYR A 314 15.80 -2.14 -12.52
CA TYR A 314 14.66 -1.71 -11.72
C TYR A 314 14.51 -2.52 -10.42
N ILE A 315 14.60 -3.86 -10.50
CA ILE A 315 14.54 -4.72 -9.30
C ILE A 315 15.72 -4.42 -8.36
N ARG A 316 16.94 -4.27 -8.89
CA ARG A 316 18.13 -3.97 -8.07
C ARG A 316 17.98 -2.63 -7.34
N ILE A 317 17.46 -1.62 -8.03
CA ILE A 317 17.24 -0.29 -7.44
C ILE A 317 16.14 -0.31 -6.40
N GLN A 318 15.06 -1.07 -6.61
CA GLN A 318 14.06 -1.23 -5.56
C GLN A 318 14.62 -1.90 -4.32
N LYS A 319 15.46 -2.92 -4.51
CA LYS A 319 16.12 -3.60 -3.39
C LYS A 319 17.06 -2.65 -2.62
N LEU A 320 17.76 -1.77 -3.32
CA LEU A 320 18.61 -0.72 -2.72
C LEU A 320 17.77 0.36 -2.01
N ALA A 321 16.64 0.74 -2.60
CA ALA A 321 15.72 1.73 -2.02
C ALA A 321 14.96 1.21 -0.79
N ASP A 322 14.84 -0.10 -0.66
CA ASP A 322 14.24 -0.78 0.49
C ASP A 322 15.24 -1.07 1.60
N TRP A 323 16.51 -0.71 1.42
CA TRP A 323 17.50 -0.82 2.49
C TRP A 323 17.15 0.18 3.58
N ASP A 324 16.72 -0.34 4.74
CA ASP A 324 16.56 0.42 5.97
C ASP A 324 17.96 0.66 6.55
N PRO A 325 18.50 1.89 6.57
CA PRO A 325 19.82 2.16 7.13
C PRO A 325 19.85 2.08 8.66
N THR A 326 18.74 1.73 9.32
CA THR A 326 18.63 1.60 10.79
C THR A 326 18.57 0.16 11.30
N GLN A 327 18.81 -0.85 10.44
CA GLN A 327 19.07 -2.24 10.86
C GLN A 327 20.53 -2.63 10.74
#